data_AF-A0AA84ZA63-F1
#
_entry.id   AF-A0AA84ZA63-F1
#
_cell.length_a   1.000
_cell.length_b   1.000
_cell.length_c   1.000
_cell.angle_alpha   90.00
_cell.angle_beta   90.00
_cell.angle_gamma   90.00
#
_symmetry.space_group_name_H-M   'P 1'
#
loop_
_entity.id
_entity.type
_entity.pdbx_description
1 polymer ?
#
loop_
_entity_poly.entity_id
_entity_poly.type
_entity_poly.pdbx_seq_one_letter_code
_entity_poly.pdbx_strand_id
1 'polypeptide(L)'
;MASRNDGIQLLLQAEKSASEKVNEAKRRKAKRLKEAKAEAQAEIEAERAEREHHFKICEGKVLGRRSEIESQIQKLTQEIIDTQTASEYKAELHYRCTKIAQEISNKEQCEVNMDIICLMTELIFRFHQILATDLETFSRHAKRSTVTVDDVFCFVRRNPQLLQHLTDYHKNQIGNSKQESDLSSETFKTKPKLKAARKKSNLNKIGFNEPNKPNEAVQTS
;
A
#
# COMPACT_ATOMS: atom_id res chain seq x y z
N MET A 1 51.14 89.90 -34.23
CA MET A 1 49.74 89.51 -33.91
C MET A 1 49.63 87.98 -33.87
N ALA A 2 50.15 87.31 -32.83
CA ALA A 2 50.10 85.83 -32.69
C ALA A 2 49.81 85.37 -31.25
N SER A 3 50.29 86.10 -30.25
CA SER A 3 50.21 85.74 -28.81
C SER A 3 48.81 85.59 -28.19
N ARG A 4 47.76 86.22 -28.77
CA ARG A 4 46.39 86.12 -28.21
C ARG A 4 45.70 84.77 -28.53
N ASN A 5 46.09 84.12 -29.63
CA ASN A 5 45.44 82.90 -30.11
C ASN A 5 45.97 81.64 -29.39
N ASP A 6 47.25 81.64 -29.02
CA ASP A 6 47.93 80.51 -28.37
C ASP A 6 47.42 80.28 -26.94
N GLY A 7 47.10 81.35 -26.19
CA GLY A 7 46.57 81.26 -24.83
C GLY A 7 45.18 80.62 -24.77
N ILE A 8 44.33 80.89 -25.76
CA ILE A 8 42.99 80.30 -25.86
C ILE A 8 43.09 78.80 -26.18
N GLN A 9 44.00 78.41 -27.08
CA GLN A 9 44.22 77.00 -27.41
C GLN A 9 44.71 76.18 -26.21
N LEU A 10 45.61 76.75 -25.39
CA LEU A 10 46.10 76.08 -24.17
C LEU A 10 44.98 75.87 -23.15
N LEU A 11 44.08 76.85 -22.98
CA LEU A 11 42.91 76.71 -22.11
C LEU A 11 41.93 75.65 -22.62
N LEU A 12 41.67 75.60 -23.92
CA LEU A 12 40.82 74.57 -24.54
C LEU A 12 41.43 73.16 -24.39
N GLN A 13 42.75 73.04 -24.51
CA GLN A 13 43.44 71.77 -24.27
C GLN A 13 43.37 71.36 -22.80
N ALA A 14 43.56 72.30 -21.87
CA ALA A 14 43.42 72.05 -20.44
C ALA A 14 41.98 71.67 -20.06
N GLU A 15 40.98 72.32 -20.64
CA GLU A 15 39.56 71.99 -20.49
C GLU A 15 39.25 70.58 -20.99
N LYS A 16 39.75 70.23 -22.19
CA LYS A 16 39.61 68.88 -22.74
C LYS A 16 40.26 67.83 -21.85
N SER A 17 41.50 68.05 -21.40
CA SER A 17 42.20 67.14 -20.50
C SER A 17 41.52 67.00 -19.13
N ALA A 18 40.95 68.09 -18.59
CA ALA A 18 40.18 68.04 -17.36
C ALA A 18 38.87 67.26 -17.53
N SER A 19 38.15 67.49 -18.62
CA SER A 19 36.93 66.76 -18.98
C SER A 19 37.19 65.27 -19.16
N GLU A 20 38.27 64.91 -19.85
CA GLU A 20 38.70 63.51 -20.02
C GLU A 20 39.01 62.83 -18.67
N LYS A 21 39.74 63.50 -17.76
CA LYS A 21 40.01 62.98 -16.41
C LYS A 21 38.72 62.75 -15.60
N VAL A 22 37.77 63.67 -15.67
CA VAL A 22 36.46 63.53 -14.98
C VAL A 22 35.64 62.40 -15.60
N ASN A 23 35.61 62.29 -16.93
CA ASN A 23 34.88 61.24 -17.63
C ASN A 23 35.49 59.85 -17.37
N GLU A 24 36.81 59.76 -17.30
CA GLU A 24 37.52 58.54 -16.91
C GLU A 24 37.17 58.15 -15.47
N ALA A 25 37.19 59.09 -14.52
CA ALA A 25 36.79 58.83 -13.14
C ALA A 25 35.34 58.34 -13.03
N LYS A 26 34.41 58.95 -13.77
CA LYS A 26 33.01 58.50 -13.86
C LYS A 26 32.89 57.09 -14.43
N ARG A 27 33.60 56.78 -15.51
CA ARG A 27 33.64 55.43 -16.12
C ARG A 27 34.20 54.40 -15.14
N ARG A 28 35.29 54.70 -14.43
CA ARG A 28 35.87 53.81 -13.41
C ARG A 28 34.90 53.54 -12.26
N LYS A 29 34.20 54.56 -11.76
CA LYS A 29 33.18 54.41 -10.71
C LYS A 29 32.01 53.52 -11.18
N ALA A 30 31.51 53.77 -12.39
CA ALA A 30 30.44 52.97 -12.96
C ALA A 30 30.86 51.51 -13.19
N LYS A 31 32.10 51.28 -13.64
CA LYS A 31 32.66 49.93 -13.82
C LYS A 31 32.74 49.18 -12.48
N ARG A 32 33.30 49.79 -11.44
CA ARG A 32 33.38 49.18 -10.10
C ARG A 32 32.01 48.85 -9.52
N LEU A 33 31.02 49.73 -9.71
CA LEU A 33 29.66 49.46 -9.26
C LEU A 33 29.02 48.28 -10.02
N LYS A 34 29.28 48.18 -11.32
CA LYS A 34 28.79 47.06 -12.13
C LYS A 34 29.46 45.74 -11.74
N GLU A 35 30.78 45.76 -11.53
CA GLU A 35 31.57 44.60 -11.08
C GLU A 35 31.09 44.12 -9.71
N ALA A 36 30.96 45.01 -8.72
CA ALA A 36 30.47 44.65 -7.38
C ALA A 36 29.06 44.05 -7.40
N LYS A 37 28.16 44.57 -8.26
CA LYS A 37 26.82 44.00 -8.43
C LYS A 37 26.85 42.63 -9.10
N ALA A 38 27.71 42.44 -10.10
CA ALA A 38 27.84 41.17 -10.79
C ALA A 38 28.44 40.09 -9.87
N GLU A 39 29.43 40.45 -9.05
CA GLU A 39 30.06 39.56 -8.08
C GLU A 39 29.08 39.15 -6.97
N ALA A 40 28.36 40.11 -6.37
CA ALA A 40 27.34 39.81 -5.36
C ALA A 40 26.22 38.92 -5.91
N GLN A 41 25.79 39.14 -7.16
CA GLN A 41 24.79 38.31 -7.81
C GLN A 41 25.31 36.89 -8.07
N ALA A 42 26.57 36.75 -8.50
CA ALA A 42 27.19 35.45 -8.70
C ALA A 42 27.32 34.65 -7.39
N GLU A 43 27.62 35.32 -6.27
CA GLU A 43 27.70 34.68 -4.96
C GLU A 43 26.31 34.20 -4.48
N ILE A 44 25.26 35.01 -4.66
CA ILE A 44 23.88 34.62 -4.36
C ILE A 44 23.45 33.41 -5.21
N GLU A 45 23.82 33.37 -6.48
CA GLU A 45 23.51 32.26 -7.38
C GLU A 45 24.25 30.98 -7.00
N ALA A 46 25.52 31.08 -6.61
CA ALA A 46 26.30 29.95 -6.12
C ALA A 46 25.68 29.34 -4.85
N GLU A 47 25.34 30.17 -3.86
CA GLU A 47 24.73 29.70 -2.61
C GLU A 47 23.32 29.11 -2.86
N ARG A 48 22.56 29.67 -3.81
CA ARG A 48 21.28 29.11 -4.23
C ARG A 48 21.47 27.74 -4.87
N ALA A 49 22.44 27.59 -5.77
CA ALA A 49 22.72 26.32 -6.44
C ALA A 49 23.14 25.23 -5.43
N GLU A 50 23.95 25.57 -4.42
CA GLU A 50 24.31 24.64 -3.35
C GLU A 50 23.11 24.22 -2.51
N ARG A 51 22.24 25.16 -2.11
CA ARG A 51 21.01 24.84 -1.38
C ARG A 51 20.04 23.99 -2.19
N GLU A 52 19.89 24.28 -3.49
CA GLU A 52 19.05 23.50 -4.39
C GLU A 52 19.59 22.08 -4.57
N HIS A 53 20.92 21.92 -4.69
CA HIS A 53 21.56 20.61 -4.73
C HIS A 53 21.32 19.83 -3.44
N HIS A 54 21.50 20.45 -2.27
CA HIS A 54 21.21 19.82 -0.98
C HIS A 54 19.73 19.44 -0.85
N PHE A 55 18.82 20.33 -1.27
CA PHE A 55 17.39 20.06 -1.29
C PHE A 55 17.07 18.83 -2.14
N LYS A 56 17.63 18.73 -3.34
CA LYS A 56 17.40 17.60 -4.27
C LYS A 56 17.90 16.27 -3.72
N ILE A 57 19.03 16.27 -2.99
CA ILE A 57 19.53 15.09 -2.26
C ILE A 57 18.52 14.68 -1.17
N CYS A 58 18.06 15.63 -0.36
CA CYS A 58 17.08 15.37 0.69
C CYS A 58 15.74 14.87 0.12
N GLU A 59 15.28 15.48 -0.98
CA GLU A 59 14.06 15.11 -1.69
C GLU A 59 14.13 13.68 -2.20
N GLY A 60 15.22 13.28 -2.86
CA GLY A 60 15.43 11.91 -3.31
C GLY A 60 15.36 10.89 -2.16
N LYS A 61 15.95 11.23 -1.00
CA LYS A 61 15.86 10.40 0.22
C LYS A 61 14.44 10.35 0.80
N VAL A 62 13.62 11.38 0.64
CA VAL A 62 12.25 11.42 1.18
C VAL A 62 11.28 10.69 0.26
N LEU A 63 11.36 10.92 -1.05
CA LEU A 63 10.44 10.33 -2.04
C LEU A 63 10.53 8.79 -2.08
N GLY A 64 11.74 8.23 -1.93
CA GLY A 64 11.92 6.77 -1.85
C GLY A 64 11.32 6.15 -0.59
N ARG A 65 11.39 6.87 0.55
CA ARG A 65 10.96 6.33 1.86
C ARG A 65 9.47 6.02 1.93
N ARG A 66 8.60 6.79 1.28
CA ARG A 66 7.16 6.53 1.32
C ARG A 66 6.81 5.20 0.63
N SER A 67 7.34 4.98 -0.57
CA SER A 67 7.12 3.73 -1.30
C SER A 67 7.77 2.53 -0.60
N GLU A 68 8.93 2.73 0.01
CA GLU A 68 9.63 1.69 0.76
C GLU A 68 8.87 1.30 2.03
N ILE A 69 8.40 2.27 2.81
CA ILE A 69 7.59 2.03 4.01
C ILE A 69 6.28 1.33 3.64
N GLU A 70 5.61 1.77 2.56
CA GLU A 70 4.38 1.12 2.10
C GLU A 70 4.62 -0.34 1.70
N SER A 71 5.69 -0.61 0.94
CA SER A 71 6.09 -1.97 0.56
C SER A 71 6.41 -2.84 1.80
N GLN A 72 7.12 -2.28 2.79
CA GLN A 72 7.42 -2.98 4.04
C GLN A 72 6.14 -3.28 4.83
N ILE A 73 5.21 -2.33 4.94
CA ILE A 73 3.93 -2.54 5.62
C ILE A 73 3.12 -3.63 4.92
N GLN A 74 3.02 -3.60 3.58
CA GLN A 74 2.29 -4.61 2.83
C GLN A 74 2.90 -5.99 3.02
N LYS A 75 4.22 -6.10 2.93
CA LYS A 75 4.96 -7.35 3.15
C LYS A 75 4.73 -7.90 4.56
N LEU A 76 4.93 -7.08 5.59
CA LEU A 76 4.73 -7.48 6.98
C LEU A 76 3.27 -7.88 7.26
N THR A 77 2.31 -7.15 6.69
CA THR A 77 0.89 -7.47 6.82
C THR A 77 0.58 -8.84 6.21
N GLN A 78 1.11 -9.11 5.02
CA GLN A 78 0.93 -10.40 4.37
C GLN A 78 1.56 -11.55 5.18
N GLU A 79 2.79 -11.36 5.67
CA GLU A 79 3.48 -12.35 6.51
C GLU A 79 2.71 -12.65 7.81
N ILE A 80 2.16 -11.62 8.47
CA ILE A 80 1.34 -11.80 9.67
C ILE A 80 0.07 -12.58 9.34
N ILE A 81 -0.63 -12.23 8.26
CA ILE A 81 -1.84 -12.95 7.84
C ILE A 81 -1.52 -14.42 7.56
N ASP A 82 -0.47 -14.69 6.79
CA ASP A 82 -0.10 -16.06 6.41
C ASP A 82 0.29 -16.90 7.64
N THR A 83 1.07 -16.34 8.57
CA THR A 83 1.53 -17.06 9.76
C THR A 83 0.43 -17.25 10.79
N GLN A 84 -0.35 -16.21 11.08
CA GLN A 84 -1.37 -16.25 12.11
C GLN A 84 -2.54 -17.14 11.69
N THR A 85 -3.02 -17.00 10.45
CA THR A 85 -4.13 -17.83 9.96
C THR A 85 -3.74 -19.31 9.87
N ALA A 86 -2.56 -19.62 9.33
CA ALA A 86 -2.11 -21.00 9.22
C ALA A 86 -1.95 -21.67 10.59
N SER A 87 -1.44 -20.94 11.59
CA SER A 87 -1.26 -21.45 12.95
C SER A 87 -2.61 -21.74 13.64
N GLU A 88 -3.55 -20.79 13.56
CA GLU A 88 -4.87 -20.92 14.18
C GLU A 88 -5.67 -22.08 13.57
N TYR A 89 -5.73 -22.16 12.24
CA TYR A 89 -6.44 -23.26 11.55
C TYR A 89 -5.80 -24.63 11.81
N LYS A 90 -4.47 -24.70 11.89
CA LYS A 90 -3.77 -25.95 12.18
C LYS A 90 -4.00 -26.40 13.62
N ALA A 91 -4.09 -25.49 14.58
CA ALA A 91 -4.44 -25.80 15.96
C ALA A 91 -5.88 -26.33 16.08
N GLU A 92 -6.84 -25.69 15.39
CA GLU A 92 -8.23 -26.18 15.34
C GLU A 92 -8.30 -27.57 14.70
N LEU A 93 -7.60 -27.76 13.57
CA LEU A 93 -7.54 -29.05 12.88
C LEU A 93 -6.92 -30.13 13.78
N HIS A 94 -5.84 -29.81 14.50
CA HIS A 94 -5.20 -30.73 15.44
C HIS A 94 -6.17 -31.18 16.54
N TYR A 95 -6.96 -30.24 17.08
CA TYR A 95 -8.00 -30.56 18.06
C TYR A 95 -9.03 -31.53 17.49
N ARG A 96 -9.52 -31.29 16.26
CA ARG A 96 -10.46 -32.21 15.60
C ARG A 96 -9.85 -33.59 15.34
N CYS A 97 -8.62 -33.65 14.84
CA CYS A 97 -7.90 -34.91 14.65
C CYS A 97 -7.77 -35.70 15.96
N THR A 98 -7.45 -35.01 17.06
CA THR A 98 -7.35 -35.61 18.39
C THR A 98 -8.70 -36.15 18.85
N LYS A 99 -9.80 -35.42 18.62
CA LYS A 99 -11.16 -35.88 18.98
C LYS A 99 -11.57 -37.13 18.21
N ILE A 100 -11.33 -37.16 16.90
CA ILE A 100 -11.60 -38.34 16.07
C ILE A 100 -10.73 -39.52 16.52
N ALA A 101 -9.44 -39.28 16.80
CA ALA A 101 -8.54 -40.31 17.30
C ALA A 101 -8.99 -40.87 18.65
N GLN A 102 -9.50 -40.03 19.56
CA GLN A 102 -10.09 -40.45 20.84
C GLN A 102 -11.33 -41.34 20.63
N GLU A 103 -12.21 -40.99 19.69
CA GLU A 103 -13.38 -41.81 19.38
C GLU A 103 -12.99 -43.18 18.83
N ILE A 104 -11.98 -43.25 17.96
CA ILE A 104 -11.46 -44.52 17.41
C ILE A 104 -10.78 -45.33 18.51
N SER A 105 -9.94 -44.68 19.32
CA SER A 105 -9.25 -45.29 20.48
C SER A 105 -10.24 -45.97 21.42
N ASN A 106 -11.37 -45.34 21.71
CA ASN A 106 -12.42 -45.90 22.57
C ASN A 106 -13.15 -47.09 21.92
N LYS A 107 -13.43 -47.01 20.61
CA LYS A 107 -14.14 -48.07 19.86
C LYS A 107 -13.29 -49.32 19.70
N GLU A 108 -12.04 -49.14 19.30
CA GLU A 108 -11.11 -50.22 18.99
C GLU A 108 -10.25 -50.65 20.21
N GLN A 109 -10.43 -49.99 21.36
CA GLN A 109 -9.66 -50.23 22.59
C GLN A 109 -8.14 -50.18 22.35
N CYS A 110 -7.68 -49.19 21.57
CA CYS A 110 -6.28 -49.00 21.20
C CYS A 110 -5.76 -47.63 21.62
N GLU A 111 -4.46 -47.51 21.89
CA GLU A 111 -3.84 -46.21 22.16
C GLU A 111 -3.31 -45.60 20.86
N VAL A 112 -3.65 -44.34 20.59
CA VAL A 112 -3.16 -43.61 19.42
C VAL A 112 -2.01 -42.71 19.85
N ASN A 113 -0.82 -42.96 19.32
CA ASN A 113 0.35 -42.13 19.58
C ASN A 113 0.11 -40.69 19.08
N MET A 114 0.50 -39.70 19.89
CA MET A 114 0.43 -38.28 19.57
C MET A 114 1.14 -37.93 18.26
N ASP A 115 2.27 -38.57 17.95
CA ASP A 115 3.01 -38.35 16.71
C ASP A 115 2.17 -38.69 15.47
N ILE A 116 1.31 -39.72 15.57
CA ILE A 116 0.37 -40.08 14.50
C ILE A 116 -0.69 -38.99 14.35
N ILE A 117 -1.19 -38.43 15.44
CA ILE A 117 -2.17 -37.33 15.42
C ILE A 117 -1.55 -36.08 14.78
N CYS A 118 -0.31 -35.74 15.13
CA CYS A 118 0.46 -34.66 14.52
C CYS A 118 0.65 -34.88 13.01
N LEU A 119 1.04 -36.09 12.60
CA LEU A 119 1.23 -36.44 11.20
C LEU A 119 -0.07 -36.35 10.41
N MET A 120 -1.17 -36.87 10.97
CA MET A 120 -2.50 -36.78 10.37
C MET A 120 -2.95 -35.33 10.22
N THR A 121 -2.67 -34.48 11.22
CA THR A 121 -2.98 -33.06 11.16
C THR A 121 -2.24 -32.38 10.01
N GLU A 122 -0.95 -32.64 9.85
CA GLU A 122 -0.16 -32.07 8.73
C GLU A 122 -0.66 -32.56 7.38
N LEU A 123 -0.93 -33.87 7.25
CA LEU A 123 -1.44 -34.46 6.02
C LEU A 123 -2.78 -33.84 5.61
N ILE A 124 -3.71 -33.75 6.56
CA ILE A 124 -5.03 -33.19 6.32
C ILE A 124 -4.93 -31.69 6.01
N PHE A 125 -4.06 -30.93 6.68
CA PHE A 125 -3.86 -29.52 6.39
C PHE A 125 -3.42 -29.29 4.94
N ARG A 126 -2.43 -30.05 4.46
CA ARG A 126 -2.00 -30.00 3.05
C ARG A 126 -3.09 -30.44 2.09
N PHE A 127 -3.85 -31.47 2.45
CA PHE A 127 -4.99 -31.91 1.66
C PHE A 127 -6.04 -30.82 1.50
N HIS A 128 -6.34 -30.03 2.56
CA HIS A 128 -7.28 -28.91 2.48
C HIS A 128 -6.81 -27.82 1.51
N GLN A 129 -5.50 -27.54 1.44
CA GLN A 129 -4.94 -26.57 0.49
C GLN A 129 -5.13 -27.03 -0.97
N ILE A 130 -4.87 -28.32 -1.23
CA ILE A 130 -5.08 -28.93 -2.56
C ILE A 130 -6.58 -28.91 -2.90
N LEU A 131 -7.43 -29.35 -1.97
CA LEU A 131 -8.88 -29.35 -2.12
C LEU A 131 -9.40 -27.94 -2.46
N ALA A 132 -8.98 -26.91 -1.73
CA ALA A 132 -9.41 -25.53 -1.97
C ALA A 132 -9.00 -25.05 -3.38
N THR A 133 -7.75 -25.32 -3.78
CA THR A 133 -7.22 -24.92 -5.10
C THR A 133 -7.96 -25.62 -6.24
N ASP A 134 -8.23 -26.92 -6.09
CA ASP A 134 -8.94 -27.70 -7.09
C ASP A 134 -10.42 -27.27 -7.19
N LEU A 135 -11.10 -27.05 -6.06
CA LEU A 135 -12.48 -26.57 -6.04
C LEU A 135 -12.62 -25.20 -6.69
N GLU A 136 -11.70 -24.28 -6.41
CA GLU A 136 -11.67 -22.97 -7.09
C GLU A 136 -11.50 -23.16 -8.61
N THR A 137 -10.58 -24.02 -9.02
CA THR A 137 -10.30 -24.32 -10.44
C THR A 137 -11.52 -24.90 -11.14
N PHE A 138 -12.25 -25.84 -10.53
CA PHE A 138 -13.48 -26.40 -11.09
C PHE A 138 -14.58 -25.34 -11.24
N SER A 139 -14.79 -24.51 -10.22
CA SER A 139 -15.79 -23.44 -10.29
C SER A 139 -15.49 -22.45 -11.43
N ARG A 140 -14.20 -22.09 -11.59
CA ARG A 140 -13.72 -21.18 -12.63
C ARG A 140 -13.79 -21.79 -14.02
N HIS A 141 -13.55 -23.09 -14.16
CA HIS A 141 -13.74 -23.82 -15.41
C HIS A 141 -15.21 -23.76 -15.88
N ALA A 142 -16.15 -23.80 -14.94
CA ALA A 142 -17.58 -23.59 -15.19
C ALA A 142 -17.99 -22.10 -15.30
N LYS A 143 -17.04 -21.17 -15.39
CA LYS A 143 -17.26 -19.71 -15.44
C LYS A 143 -18.04 -19.16 -14.24
N ARG A 144 -17.94 -19.81 -13.08
CA ARG A 144 -18.51 -19.37 -11.81
C ARG A 144 -17.40 -18.83 -10.90
N SER A 145 -17.75 -17.86 -10.04
CA SER A 145 -16.87 -17.37 -8.96
C SER A 145 -17.23 -17.96 -7.60
N THR A 146 -18.27 -18.80 -7.55
CA THR A 146 -18.76 -19.42 -6.32
C THR A 146 -18.76 -20.94 -6.51
N VAL A 147 -18.15 -21.63 -5.54
CA VAL A 147 -18.05 -23.10 -5.50
C VAL A 147 -19.43 -23.70 -5.20
N THR A 148 -19.80 -24.74 -5.94
CA THR A 148 -21.06 -25.49 -5.80
C THR A 148 -20.79 -26.98 -5.55
N VAL A 149 -21.85 -27.76 -5.28
CA VAL A 149 -21.75 -29.21 -5.01
C VAL A 149 -21.18 -29.97 -6.21
N ASP A 150 -21.43 -29.50 -7.43
CA ASP A 150 -20.87 -30.09 -8.65
C ASP A 150 -19.33 -30.05 -8.66
N ASP A 151 -18.73 -29.00 -8.10
CA ASP A 151 -17.27 -28.87 -8.01
C ASP A 151 -16.69 -29.92 -7.05
N VAL A 152 -17.41 -30.23 -5.96
CA VAL A 152 -17.07 -31.31 -5.02
C VAL A 152 -17.17 -32.67 -5.70
N PHE A 153 -18.21 -32.91 -6.50
CA PHE A 153 -18.33 -34.13 -7.29
C PHE A 153 -17.22 -34.25 -8.34
N CYS A 154 -16.84 -33.15 -9.00
CA CYS A 154 -15.70 -33.11 -9.90
C CYS A 154 -14.39 -33.48 -9.18
N PHE A 155 -14.20 -33.02 -7.94
CA PHE A 155 -13.02 -33.37 -7.15
C PHE A 155 -12.95 -34.87 -6.84
N VAL A 156 -14.04 -35.47 -6.36
CA VAL A 156 -14.04 -36.90 -5.96
C VAL A 156 -14.24 -37.88 -7.12
N ARG A 157 -14.43 -37.41 -8.36
CA ARG A 157 -14.78 -38.26 -9.53
C ARG A 157 -13.85 -39.44 -9.80
N ARG A 158 -12.59 -39.36 -9.35
CA ARG A 158 -11.59 -40.43 -9.52
C ARG A 158 -11.70 -41.54 -8.46
N ASN A 159 -12.53 -41.34 -7.44
CA ASN A 159 -12.86 -42.35 -6.43
C ASN A 159 -14.36 -42.68 -6.56
N PRO A 160 -14.74 -43.76 -7.29
CA PRO A 160 -16.14 -44.08 -7.54
C PRO A 160 -16.97 -44.37 -6.28
N GLN A 161 -16.37 -45.04 -5.28
CA GLN A 161 -17.04 -45.29 -3.99
C GLN A 161 -17.27 -43.97 -3.24
N LEU A 162 -16.22 -43.13 -3.24
CA LEU A 162 -16.20 -41.69 -2.93
C LEU A 162 -17.46 -40.96 -3.42
N LEU A 163 -17.51 -40.90 -4.74
CA LEU A 163 -18.53 -40.19 -5.50
C LEU A 163 -19.93 -40.70 -5.20
N GLN A 164 -20.12 -42.01 -5.15
CA GLN A 164 -21.42 -42.61 -4.87
C GLN A 164 -21.94 -42.20 -3.49
N HIS A 165 -21.11 -42.36 -2.45
CA HIS A 165 -21.48 -42.01 -1.09
C HIS A 165 -21.87 -40.52 -0.95
N LEU A 166 -21.08 -39.61 -1.53
CA LEU A 166 -21.39 -38.18 -1.49
C LEU A 166 -22.63 -37.82 -2.33
N THR A 167 -22.84 -38.50 -3.44
CA THR A 167 -24.03 -38.31 -4.28
C THR A 167 -25.29 -38.72 -3.53
N ASP A 168 -25.26 -39.86 -2.84
CA ASP A 168 -26.41 -40.35 -2.06
C ASP A 168 -26.68 -39.46 -0.84
N TYR A 169 -25.62 -38.99 -0.17
CA TYR A 169 -25.75 -37.98 0.89
C TYR A 169 -26.42 -36.70 0.41
N HIS A 170 -26.03 -36.18 -0.77
CA HIS A 170 -26.63 -34.99 -1.34
C HIS A 170 -28.10 -35.19 -1.73
N LYS A 171 -28.46 -36.36 -2.29
CA LYS A 171 -29.86 -36.70 -2.60
C LYS A 171 -30.72 -36.76 -1.34
N ASN A 172 -30.21 -37.35 -0.26
CA ASN A 172 -30.94 -37.46 1.00
C ASN A 172 -31.17 -36.08 1.65
N GLN A 173 -30.20 -35.18 1.54
CA GLN A 173 -30.37 -33.77 1.96
C GLN A 173 -31.46 -33.05 1.16
N ILE A 174 -31.55 -33.28 -0.14
CA ILE A 174 -32.62 -32.74 -1.01
C ILE A 174 -33.98 -33.38 -0.69
N GLY A 175 -33.99 -34.67 -0.34
CA GLY A 175 -35.20 -35.39 0.07
C GLY A 175 -35.81 -34.86 1.37
N ASN A 176 -34.97 -34.59 2.38
CA ASN A 176 -35.41 -34.01 3.65
C ASN A 176 -35.92 -32.56 3.50
N SER A 177 -35.33 -31.77 2.61
CA SER A 177 -35.77 -30.38 2.37
C SER A 177 -37.09 -30.26 1.58
N LYS A 178 -37.52 -31.31 0.87
CA LYS A 178 -38.86 -31.37 0.24
C LYS A 178 -39.97 -31.77 1.21
N GLN A 179 -39.67 -32.53 2.28
CA GLN A 179 -40.68 -32.93 3.26
C GLN A 179 -41.14 -31.77 4.17
N GLU A 180 -40.31 -30.76 4.42
CA GLU A 180 -40.73 -29.56 5.18
C GLU A 180 -41.60 -28.58 4.38
N SER A 181 -41.52 -28.57 3.04
CA SER A 181 -42.29 -27.64 2.21
C SER A 181 -43.74 -28.07 1.93
N ASP A 182 -44.07 -29.36 2.07
CA ASP A 182 -45.44 -29.87 1.83
C ASP A 182 -46.36 -29.75 3.05
N LEU A 183 -45.82 -29.46 4.24
CA LEU A 183 -46.60 -29.24 5.48
C LEU A 183 -47.02 -27.78 5.71
N SER A 184 -46.59 -26.84 4.86
CA SER A 184 -46.83 -25.39 5.05
C SER A 184 -47.56 -24.69 3.90
N SER A 185 -48.10 -25.42 2.91
CA SER A 185 -48.74 -24.82 1.72
C SER A 185 -50.27 -24.75 1.73
N GLU A 186 -50.93 -24.96 2.88
CA GLU A 186 -52.33 -24.55 3.11
C GLU A 186 -52.34 -23.32 4.01
N THR A 187 -52.16 -22.13 3.43
CA THR A 187 -52.99 -20.93 3.63
C THR A 187 -52.27 -19.63 3.22
N PHE A 188 -53.05 -18.73 2.61
CA PHE A 188 -52.79 -17.32 2.30
C PHE A 188 -51.99 -16.93 1.04
N LYS A 189 -52.75 -16.85 -0.06
CA LYS A 189 -52.56 -15.85 -1.11
C LYS A 189 -52.79 -14.44 -0.55
N THR A 190 -51.82 -13.53 -0.71
CA THR A 190 -51.90 -12.19 -1.35
C THR A 190 -50.87 -11.21 -0.76
N LYS A 191 -50.16 -10.50 -1.66
CA LYS A 191 -49.16 -9.45 -1.38
C LYS A 191 -49.85 -8.14 -0.93
N PRO A 192 -49.12 -7.23 -0.28
CA PRO A 192 -48.63 -6.08 -1.07
C PRO A 192 -47.17 -5.67 -0.79
N LYS A 193 -46.60 -4.98 -1.79
CA LYS A 193 -45.26 -4.41 -1.87
C LYS A 193 -45.13 -3.17 -0.97
N LEU A 194 -43.98 -2.97 -0.31
CA LEU A 194 -43.48 -1.63 0.03
C LEU A 194 -41.98 -1.50 -0.25
N LYS A 195 -41.63 -0.36 -0.85
CA LYS A 195 -40.30 0.09 -1.26
C LYS A 195 -39.66 0.98 -0.18
N ALA A 196 -38.32 1.16 -0.33
CA ALA A 196 -37.46 2.22 0.20
C ALA A 196 -37.03 2.05 1.68
N ALA A 197 -35.84 2.48 2.14
CA ALA A 197 -34.88 3.43 1.61
C ALA A 197 -33.45 3.14 2.14
N ARG A 198 -32.45 3.55 1.36
CA ARG A 198 -31.01 3.47 1.64
C ARG A 198 -30.62 4.66 2.52
N LYS A 199 -30.12 4.43 3.76
CA LYS A 199 -29.58 5.49 4.62
C LYS A 199 -28.05 5.42 4.62
N LYS A 200 -27.42 6.42 4.00
CA LYS A 200 -25.98 6.70 4.12
C LYS A 200 -25.76 7.44 5.44
N SER A 201 -24.79 7.02 6.26
CA SER A 201 -24.30 7.78 7.41
C SER A 201 -22.85 8.19 7.22
N ASN A 202 -22.58 9.41 7.66
CA ASN A 202 -21.53 10.32 7.23
C ASN A 202 -20.12 9.98 7.74
N LEU A 203 -19.13 10.24 6.88
CA LEU A 203 -17.72 10.42 7.24
C LEU A 203 -17.59 11.62 8.18
N ASN A 204 -17.07 11.39 9.40
CA ASN A 204 -16.57 12.46 10.25
C ASN A 204 -15.09 12.71 9.95
N LYS A 205 -14.81 13.98 9.65
CA LYS A 205 -13.49 14.60 9.54
C LYS A 205 -12.65 14.33 10.79
N ILE A 206 -11.45 13.78 10.60
CA ILE A 206 -10.38 13.84 11.60
C ILE A 206 -9.42 14.94 11.15
N GLY A 207 -9.22 15.92 12.03
CA GLY A 207 -8.44 17.13 11.79
C GLY A 207 -6.95 16.86 11.62
N PHE A 208 -6.32 17.70 10.81
CA PHE A 208 -4.88 17.84 10.68
C PHE A 208 -4.28 18.37 11.99
N ASN A 209 -3.33 17.65 12.57
CA ASN A 209 -2.42 18.21 13.57
C ASN A 209 -1.13 18.68 12.86
N GLU A 210 -0.78 19.95 13.06
CA GLU A 210 0.48 20.54 12.61
C GLU A 210 1.70 19.87 13.27
N PRO A 211 2.83 19.75 12.55
CA PRO A 211 4.07 19.25 13.13
C PRO A 211 4.79 20.32 13.96
N ASN A 212 5.24 19.93 15.15
CA ASN A 212 6.06 20.70 16.09
C ASN A 212 7.27 21.39 15.41
N LYS A 213 7.46 22.68 15.71
CA LYS A 213 8.69 23.42 15.40
C LYS A 213 9.88 22.90 16.22
N PRO A 214 11.10 22.82 15.66
CA PRO A 214 12.30 22.54 16.43
C PRO A 214 12.71 23.75 17.28
N ASN A 215 13.16 23.45 18.49
CA ASN A 215 13.58 24.40 19.53
C ASN A 215 14.92 25.05 19.14
N GLU A 216 14.96 26.38 19.03
CA GLU A 216 16.20 27.16 18.93
C GLU A 216 16.92 27.12 20.29
N ALA A 217 18.02 26.37 20.37
CA ALA A 217 18.97 26.49 21.46
C ALA A 217 19.94 27.64 21.14
N VAL A 218 19.69 28.75 21.82
CA VAL A 218 20.52 29.95 21.95
C VAL A 218 21.95 29.59 22.34
N GLN A 219 22.92 30.02 21.52
CA GLN A 219 24.30 30.26 21.95
C GLN A 219 24.34 31.63 22.64
N THR A 220 24.77 31.67 23.90
CA THR A 220 25.28 32.89 24.53
C THR A 220 26.50 32.57 25.37
N SER A 221 27.59 33.27 25.01
CA SER A 221 28.76 33.68 25.81
C SER A 221 29.84 32.65 26.11
#